data_AF-A0A5B6YFX0-F1
#
_entry.id   AF-A0A5B6YFX0-F1
#
_cell.length_a   1.000
_cell.length_b   1.000
_cell.length_c   1.000
_cell.angle_alpha   90.00
_cell.angle_beta   90.00
_cell.angle_gamma   90.00
#
_symmetry.space_group_name_H-M   'P 1'
#
loop_
_entity.id
_entity.type
_entity.pdbx_description
1 polymer ?
#
loop_
_entity_poly.entity_id
_entity_poly.type
_entity_poly.pdbx_seq_one_letter_code
_entity_poly.pdbx_strand_id
1 'polypeptide(L)'
;MEGLKVSDANLVVYVHPSKSKKVSEAILRELGSLLFKFSETFDGVLLAYDVNILSEVAKILPGIHPYLGVRLKAKLLLFYPKPDMLLEGKVVKLGQQSIHVIVLGFSSAIITEEDIREEFIYKVKHGQEVFASTSHKRHKIKVGTIIRFLVKSFDEEILHISGSLVPVHTGSIHWLDKNLEDCSHTNRSTKKRRESEGRGEMEEHDKVMVDGETFSLNIDHQIKKSKRRRRSEDSC
;
A
#
# COMPACT_ATOMS: atom_id res chain seq x y z
N MET A 1 1.20 1.97 -8.25
CA MET A 1 1.89 0.72 -7.86
C MET A 1 2.86 0.37 -8.97
N GLU A 2 4.10 0.01 -8.64
CA GLU A 2 5.21 -0.12 -9.62
C GLU A 2 5.05 -1.33 -10.56
N GLY A 3 4.41 -2.41 -10.09
CA GLY A 3 4.21 -3.63 -10.88
C GLY A 3 3.13 -3.58 -11.96
N LEU A 4 2.68 -2.40 -12.39
CA LEU A 4 1.69 -2.25 -13.47
C LEU A 4 2.31 -1.56 -14.68
N LYS A 5 2.12 -2.15 -15.86
CA LYS A 5 2.65 -1.65 -17.12
C LYS A 5 1.57 -1.63 -18.19
N VAL A 6 1.49 -0.55 -18.95
CA VAL A 6 0.71 -0.49 -20.19
C VAL A 6 1.63 -0.76 -21.37
N SER A 7 1.23 -1.64 -22.28
CA SER A 7 1.99 -1.97 -23.48
C SER A 7 1.12 -1.94 -24.72
N ASP A 8 1.60 -1.27 -25.77
CA ASP A 8 1.02 -1.39 -27.11
C ASP A 8 1.56 -2.66 -27.77
N ALA A 9 0.68 -3.47 -28.37
CA ALA A 9 1.03 -4.74 -28.98
C ALA A 9 0.37 -4.91 -30.35
N ASN A 10 1.13 -5.43 -31.31
CA ASN A 10 0.58 -5.92 -32.58
C ASN A 10 0.41 -7.44 -32.47
N LEU A 11 -0.82 -7.90 -32.56
CA LEU A 11 -1.21 -9.28 -32.30
C LEU A 11 -1.80 -9.92 -33.56
N VAL A 12 -1.68 -11.24 -33.63
CA VAL A 12 -2.40 -12.07 -34.60
C VAL A 12 -3.21 -13.08 -33.82
N VAL A 13 -4.53 -13.02 -33.96
CA VAL A 13 -5.45 -13.99 -33.35
C VAL A 13 -5.97 -14.92 -34.44
N TYR A 14 -5.94 -16.22 -34.16
CA TYR A 14 -6.39 -17.24 -35.08
C TYR A 14 -7.84 -17.62 -34.78
N VAL A 15 -8.73 -17.30 -35.72
CA VAL A 15 -10.17 -17.56 -35.59
C VAL A 15 -10.53 -18.80 -36.41
N HIS A 16 -11.18 -19.76 -35.77
CA HIS A 16 -11.68 -20.94 -36.46
C HIS A 16 -12.77 -20.57 -37.49
N PRO A 17 -12.81 -21.19 -38.69
CA PRO A 17 -13.79 -20.87 -39.74
C PRO A 17 -15.25 -20.88 -39.31
N SER A 18 -15.63 -21.76 -38.38
CA SER A 18 -17.00 -21.81 -37.83
C SER A 18 -17.42 -20.54 -37.09
N LYS A 19 -16.45 -19.70 -36.69
CA LYS A 19 -16.67 -18.42 -36.00
C LYS A 19 -16.48 -17.20 -36.92
N SER A 20 -16.29 -17.42 -38.23
CA SER A 20 -16.10 -16.38 -39.25
C SER A 20 -17.25 -15.35 -39.33
N LYS A 21 -18.48 -15.75 -39.01
CA LYS A 21 -19.63 -14.81 -38.98
C LYS A 21 -19.59 -13.83 -37.80
N LYS A 22 -18.81 -14.13 -36.76
CA LYS A 22 -18.71 -13.35 -35.52
C LYS A 22 -17.25 -13.20 -35.07
N VAL A 23 -16.43 -12.62 -35.95
CA VAL A 23 -14.97 -12.48 -35.74
C VAL A 23 -14.66 -11.70 -34.46
N SER A 24 -15.31 -10.56 -34.24
CA SER A 24 -15.05 -9.72 -33.06
C SER A 24 -15.33 -10.47 -31.76
N GLU A 25 -16.44 -11.19 -31.66
CA GLU A 25 -16.76 -12.02 -30.48
C GLU A 25 -15.74 -13.15 -30.29
N ALA A 26 -15.27 -13.75 -31.38
CA ALA A 26 -14.24 -14.79 -31.32
C ALA A 26 -12.89 -14.23 -30.82
N ILE A 27 -12.49 -13.04 -31.27
CA ILE A 27 -11.27 -12.36 -30.82
C ILE A 27 -11.37 -12.00 -29.33
N LEU A 28 -12.48 -11.39 -28.91
CA LEU A 28 -12.69 -11.03 -27.50
C LEU A 28 -12.70 -12.26 -26.60
N ARG A 29 -13.28 -13.38 -27.06
CA ARG A 29 -13.22 -14.64 -26.32
C ARG A 29 -11.79 -15.16 -26.19
N GLU A 30 -11.00 -15.10 -27.27
CA GLU A 30 -9.60 -15.54 -27.24
C GLU A 30 -8.78 -14.68 -26.28
N LEU A 31 -8.85 -13.36 -26.39
CA LEU A 31 -8.14 -12.44 -25.51
C LEU A 31 -8.64 -12.54 -24.06
N GLY A 32 -9.94 -12.75 -23.87
CA GLY A 32 -10.52 -13.02 -22.56
C GLY A 32 -9.95 -14.28 -21.91
N SER A 33 -9.60 -15.30 -22.71
CA SER A 33 -8.98 -16.53 -22.20
C SER A 33 -7.54 -16.33 -21.69
N LEU A 34 -6.90 -15.22 -22.06
CA LEU A 34 -5.55 -14.83 -21.64
C LEU A 34 -5.54 -13.98 -20.36
N LEU A 35 -6.70 -13.48 -19.91
CA LEU A 35 -6.80 -12.68 -18.70
C LEU A 35 -6.37 -13.51 -17.47
N PHE A 36 -5.64 -12.87 -16.56
CA PHE A 36 -5.08 -13.46 -15.34
C PHE A 36 -4.17 -14.67 -15.61
N LYS A 37 -3.54 -14.73 -16.79
CA LYS A 37 -2.48 -15.70 -17.10
C LYS A 37 -1.18 -14.96 -17.40
N PHE A 38 -0.08 -15.55 -16.97
CA PHE A 38 1.23 -15.08 -17.36
C PHE A 38 1.44 -15.32 -18.86
N SER A 39 1.97 -14.32 -19.54
CA SER A 39 2.34 -14.40 -20.94
C SER A 39 3.85 -14.18 -21.07
N GLU A 40 4.58 -15.22 -21.47
CA GLU A 40 6.02 -15.12 -21.78
C GLU A 40 6.29 -14.07 -22.86
N THR A 41 5.38 -13.91 -23.82
CA THR A 41 5.53 -12.95 -24.93
C THR A 41 5.52 -11.51 -24.44
N PHE A 42 4.69 -11.20 -23.44
CA PHE A 42 4.57 -9.86 -22.90
C PHE A 42 5.35 -9.66 -21.60
N ASP A 43 5.91 -10.75 -21.08
CA ASP A 43 6.60 -10.81 -19.81
C ASP A 43 5.73 -10.18 -18.71
N GLY A 44 4.60 -10.84 -18.40
CA GLY A 44 3.63 -10.34 -17.43
C GLY A 44 2.26 -10.98 -17.50
N VAL A 45 1.44 -10.74 -16.49
CA VAL A 45 0.06 -11.23 -16.37
C VAL A 45 -0.90 -10.24 -17.00
N LEU A 46 -1.70 -10.67 -17.98
CA LEU A 46 -2.67 -9.80 -18.62
C LEU A 46 -3.86 -9.50 -17.70
N LEU A 47 -4.05 -8.23 -17.32
CA LEU A 47 -5.17 -7.79 -16.47
C LEU A 47 -6.35 -7.26 -17.27
N ALA A 48 -6.05 -6.51 -18.33
CA ALA A 48 -7.05 -5.91 -19.19
C ALA A 48 -6.47 -5.66 -20.58
N TYR A 49 -7.35 -5.57 -21.55
CA TYR A 49 -6.98 -5.23 -22.93
C TYR A 49 -8.00 -4.26 -23.52
N ASP A 50 -7.53 -3.42 -24.42
CA ASP A 50 -8.32 -2.59 -25.32
C ASP A 50 -7.83 -2.88 -26.74
N VAL A 51 -8.75 -3.22 -27.64
CA VAL A 51 -8.39 -3.74 -28.97
C VAL A 51 -9.05 -2.98 -30.09
N ASN A 52 -8.21 -2.59 -31.04
CA ASN A 52 -8.61 -2.04 -32.33
C ASN A 52 -8.32 -3.07 -33.43
N ILE A 53 -9.40 -3.59 -34.01
CA ILE A 53 -9.32 -4.52 -35.15
C ILE A 53 -8.96 -3.70 -36.39
N LEU A 54 -7.76 -3.92 -36.93
CA LEU A 54 -7.23 -3.10 -38.02
C LEU A 54 -7.63 -3.60 -39.42
N SER A 55 -7.92 -4.90 -39.56
CA SER A 55 -8.11 -5.53 -40.85
C SER A 55 -9.39 -6.34 -40.86
N GLU A 56 -10.30 -6.00 -41.77
CA GLU A 56 -11.43 -6.85 -42.16
C GLU A 56 -10.97 -8.07 -42.98
N VAL A 57 -9.75 -8.01 -43.54
CA VAL A 57 -9.15 -9.08 -44.35
C VAL A 57 -8.27 -9.96 -43.46
N ALA A 58 -8.72 -11.18 -43.20
CA ALA A 58 -7.94 -12.20 -42.50
C ALA A 58 -7.10 -13.01 -43.50
N LYS A 59 -5.87 -13.38 -43.11
CA LYS A 59 -5.06 -14.32 -43.90
C LYS A 59 -5.43 -15.74 -43.50
N ILE A 60 -5.80 -16.58 -44.46
CA ILE A 60 -6.00 -18.00 -44.20
C ILE A 60 -4.61 -18.64 -44.03
N LEU A 61 -4.39 -19.28 -42.89
CA LEU A 61 -3.17 -20.04 -42.69
C LEU A 61 -3.16 -21.28 -43.62
N PRO A 62 -2.09 -21.49 -44.41
CA PRO A 62 -1.94 -22.71 -45.19
C PRO A 62 -1.68 -23.90 -44.25
N GLY A 63 -2.50 -24.95 -44.33
CA GLY A 63 -2.40 -26.13 -43.48
C GLY A 63 -3.67 -26.99 -43.50
N ILE A 64 -3.69 -28.07 -42.71
CA ILE A 64 -4.81 -29.04 -42.64
C ILE A 64 -6.09 -28.39 -42.08
N HIS A 65 -5.95 -27.42 -41.18
CA HIS A 65 -7.06 -26.66 -40.61
C HIS A 65 -6.94 -25.17 -40.97
N PRO A 66 -7.78 -24.64 -41.87
CA PRO A 66 -7.64 -23.28 -42.37
C PRO A 66 -8.12 -22.27 -41.33
N TYR A 67 -7.26 -21.83 -40.41
CA TYR A 67 -7.58 -20.76 -39.47
C TYR A 67 -7.49 -19.39 -40.15
N LEU A 68 -8.36 -18.46 -39.73
CA LEU A 68 -8.36 -17.07 -40.14
C LEU A 68 -7.44 -16.26 -39.21
N GLY A 69 -6.25 -15.90 -39.68
CA GLY A 69 -5.34 -15.02 -38.96
C GLY A 69 -5.77 -13.56 -39.07
N VAL A 70 -6.27 -12.99 -37.98
CA VAL A 70 -6.71 -11.59 -37.91
C VAL A 70 -5.64 -10.77 -37.19
N ARG A 71 -5.20 -9.68 -37.82
CA ARG A 71 -4.24 -8.73 -37.22
C ARG A 71 -4.97 -7.66 -36.43
N LEU A 72 -4.51 -7.41 -35.21
CA LEU A 72 -5.07 -6.41 -34.30
C LEU A 72 -3.96 -5.58 -33.66
N LYS A 73 -4.30 -4.33 -33.31
CA LYS A 73 -3.53 -3.51 -32.37
C LYS A 73 -4.24 -3.52 -31.03
N ALA A 74 -3.50 -3.80 -29.98
CA ALA A 74 -4.03 -3.87 -28.63
C ALA A 74 -3.22 -2.97 -27.70
N LYS A 75 -3.91 -2.32 -26.76
CA LYS A 75 -3.33 -1.80 -25.53
C LYS A 75 -3.58 -2.82 -24.43
N LEU A 76 -2.51 -3.28 -23.81
CA LEU A 76 -2.54 -4.30 -22.78
C LEU A 76 -2.16 -3.67 -21.45
N LEU A 77 -2.95 -3.93 -20.41
CA LEU A 77 -2.58 -3.67 -19.02
C LEU A 77 -2.01 -4.95 -18.43
N LEU A 78 -0.74 -4.91 -18.06
CA LEU A 78 0.01 -6.04 -17.54
C LEU A 78 0.34 -5.82 -16.07
N PHE A 79 0.20 -6.88 -15.27
CA PHE A 79 0.83 -6.99 -13.97
C PHE A 79 2.17 -7.71 -14.13
N TYR A 80 3.24 -7.01 -13.78
CA TYR A 80 4.60 -7.44 -14.01
C TYR A 80 5.47 -7.13 -12.79
N PRO A 81 5.37 -7.97 -11.74
CA PRO A 81 6.17 -7.81 -10.55
C PRO A 81 7.61 -8.26 -10.84
N LYS A 82 8.57 -7.34 -10.73
CA LYS A 82 10.00 -7.65 -10.79
C LYS A 82 10.61 -7.61 -9.40
N PRO A 83 11.74 -8.32 -9.18
CA PRO A 83 12.55 -8.10 -7.99
C PRO A 83 12.83 -6.60 -7.77
N ASP A 84 12.90 -6.22 -6.50
CA ASP A 84 13.15 -4.86 -6.01
C ASP A 84 12.03 -3.83 -6.28
N MET A 85 10.88 -4.24 -6.82
CA MET A 85 9.70 -3.38 -6.92
C MET A 85 8.91 -3.34 -5.62
N LEU A 86 8.28 -2.20 -5.35
CA LEU A 86 7.36 -2.03 -4.24
C LEU A 86 5.91 -2.29 -4.65
N LEU A 87 5.31 -3.28 -3.99
CA LEU A 87 3.92 -3.64 -4.17
C LEU A 87 3.13 -3.40 -2.90
N GLU A 88 1.83 -3.17 -3.08
CA GLU A 88 0.90 -3.00 -1.98
C GLU A 88 -0.14 -4.11 -2.06
N GLY A 89 -0.45 -4.69 -0.91
CA GLY A 89 -1.40 -5.78 -0.83
C GLY A 89 -2.09 -5.83 0.53
N LYS A 90 -3.23 -6.51 0.56
CA LYS A 90 -4.04 -6.68 1.77
C LYS A 90 -3.63 -7.95 2.48
N VAL A 91 -3.30 -7.86 3.76
CA VAL A 91 -3.02 -9.02 4.61
C VAL A 91 -4.29 -9.84 4.77
N VAL A 92 -4.23 -11.12 4.44
CA VAL A 92 -5.36 -12.06 4.55
C VAL A 92 -5.19 -13.05 5.67
N LYS A 93 -3.95 -13.44 5.96
CA LYS A 93 -3.62 -14.37 7.03
C LYS A 93 -2.29 -13.99 7.64
N LEU A 94 -2.19 -14.16 8.95
CA LEU A 94 -0.95 -14.06 9.68
C LEU A 94 -0.57 -15.45 10.19
N GLY A 95 0.71 -15.63 10.41
CA GLY A 95 1.29 -16.78 11.10
C GLY A 95 2.44 -16.28 11.94
N GLN A 96 2.91 -17.12 12.85
CA GLN A 96 4.07 -16.76 13.68
C GLN A 96 5.32 -16.46 12.84
N GLN A 97 5.48 -17.16 11.71
CA GLN A 97 6.65 -17.11 10.84
C GLN A 97 6.36 -16.60 9.43
N SER A 98 5.12 -16.17 9.16
CA SER A 98 4.74 -15.71 7.82
C SER A 98 3.62 -14.69 7.84
N ILE A 99 3.62 -13.84 6.82
CA ILE A 99 2.53 -12.91 6.51
C ILE A 99 2.04 -13.25 5.11
N HIS A 100 0.75 -13.57 4.99
CA HIS A 100 0.11 -13.85 3.71
C HIS A 100 -0.71 -12.64 3.26
N VAL A 101 -0.48 -12.24 2.02
CA VAL A 101 -0.99 -11.00 1.44
C VAL A 101 -1.63 -11.31 0.08
N ILE A 102 -2.70 -10.61 -0.27
CA ILE A 102 -3.25 -10.63 -1.62
C ILE A 102 -2.99 -9.28 -2.29
N VAL A 103 -2.38 -9.33 -3.48
CA VAL A 103 -2.08 -8.19 -4.35
C VAL A 103 -3.11 -8.16 -5.49
N LEU A 104 -3.73 -6.99 -5.70
CA LEU A 104 -4.73 -6.74 -6.75
C LEU A 104 -5.94 -7.70 -6.76
N GLY A 105 -6.13 -8.51 -5.72
CA GLY A 105 -7.24 -9.44 -5.57
C GLY A 105 -7.03 -10.83 -6.17
N PHE A 106 -5.95 -11.07 -6.92
CA PHE A 106 -5.72 -12.37 -7.59
C PHE A 106 -4.35 -13.00 -7.30
N SER A 107 -3.32 -12.20 -7.06
CA SER A 107 -1.96 -12.72 -6.81
C SER A 107 -1.72 -12.84 -5.31
N SER A 108 -1.23 -14.00 -4.87
CA SER A 108 -0.87 -14.25 -3.48
C SER A 108 0.58 -13.88 -3.27
N ALA A 109 0.90 -13.29 -2.12
CA ALA A 109 2.27 -13.03 -1.70
C ALA A 109 2.51 -13.58 -0.29
N ILE A 110 3.72 -14.11 -0.07
CA ILE A 110 4.19 -14.55 1.24
C ILE A 110 5.43 -13.76 1.63
N ILE A 111 5.50 -13.40 2.91
CA ILE A 111 6.67 -12.80 3.53
C ILE A 111 7.03 -13.72 4.69
N THR A 112 8.19 -14.36 4.62
CA THR A 112 8.69 -15.30 5.63
C THR A 112 9.42 -14.56 6.75
N GLU A 113 9.61 -15.22 7.89
CA GLU A 113 10.27 -14.65 9.09
C GLU A 113 11.64 -14.02 8.80
N GLU A 114 12.44 -14.64 7.94
CA GLU A 114 13.75 -14.12 7.48
C GLU A 114 13.66 -12.77 6.75
N ASP A 115 12.51 -12.49 6.15
CA ASP A 115 12.22 -11.29 5.38
C ASP A 115 11.34 -10.30 6.17
N ILE A 116 11.10 -10.56 7.45
CA ILE A 116 10.42 -9.67 8.39
C ILE A 116 11.48 -8.99 9.25
N ARG A 117 11.39 -7.67 9.43
CA ARG A 117 12.31 -6.94 10.31
C ARG A 117 12.14 -7.41 11.76
N GLU A 118 13.26 -7.61 12.45
CA GLU A 118 13.32 -8.09 13.85
C GLU A 118 12.50 -7.23 14.83
N GLU A 119 12.29 -5.96 14.50
CA GLU A 119 11.43 -5.06 15.28
C GLU A 119 9.97 -5.53 15.35
N PHE A 120 9.49 -6.30 14.38
CA PHE A 120 8.12 -6.78 14.35
C PHE A 120 7.99 -8.07 15.15
N ILE A 121 7.42 -7.93 16.35
CA ILE A 121 7.15 -9.08 17.20
C ILE A 121 5.73 -9.57 16.97
N TYR A 122 5.61 -10.87 16.69
CA TYR A 122 4.34 -11.59 16.65
C TYR A 122 3.70 -11.63 18.04
N LYS A 123 2.44 -11.20 18.14
CA LYS A 123 1.67 -11.19 19.39
C LYS A 123 0.23 -11.60 19.10
N VAL A 124 -0.34 -12.40 20.00
CA VAL A 124 -1.78 -12.67 20.00
C VAL A 124 -2.44 -11.74 21.01
N LYS A 125 -3.36 -10.88 20.55
CA LYS A 125 -4.13 -9.95 21.38
C LYS A 125 -5.62 -10.21 21.20
N HIS A 126 -6.33 -10.50 22.29
CA HIS A 126 -7.77 -10.80 22.25
C HIS A 126 -8.14 -11.88 21.22
N GLY A 127 -7.29 -12.91 21.07
CA GLY A 127 -7.48 -13.97 20.08
C GLY A 127 -7.16 -13.57 18.63
N GLN A 128 -6.65 -12.35 18.39
CA GLN A 128 -6.21 -11.89 17.07
C GLN A 128 -4.70 -11.84 16.97
N GLU A 129 -4.18 -12.37 15.87
CA GLU A 129 -2.77 -12.35 15.52
C GLU A 129 -2.37 -10.96 15.01
N VAL A 130 -1.28 -10.42 15.54
CA VAL A 130 -0.80 -9.07 15.19
C VAL A 130 0.73 -9.06 15.24
N PHE A 131 1.35 -8.54 14.18
CA PHE A 131 2.75 -8.10 14.24
C PHE A 131 2.79 -6.64 14.71
N ALA A 132 3.53 -6.37 15.78
CA ALA A 132 3.68 -5.02 16.32
C ALA A 132 5.16 -4.65 16.39
N SER A 133 5.51 -3.49 15.80
CA SER A 133 6.86 -2.96 15.89
C SER A 133 7.19 -2.57 17.34
N THR A 134 8.38 -2.97 17.82
CA THR A 134 8.95 -2.57 19.10
C THR A 134 9.39 -1.10 19.07
N SER A 135 10.01 -0.68 17.97
CA SER A 135 10.47 0.69 17.73
C SER A 135 9.30 1.67 17.65
N HIS A 136 8.20 1.26 17.00
CA HIS A 136 7.06 2.13 16.77
C HIS A 136 5.74 1.49 17.22
N LYS A 137 5.28 1.84 18.44
CA LYS A 137 4.03 1.29 19.03
C LYS A 137 2.76 1.45 18.17
N ARG A 138 2.74 2.40 17.23
CA ARG A 138 1.63 2.65 16.29
C ARG A 138 1.72 1.80 15.02
N HIS A 139 2.88 1.24 14.70
CA HIS A 139 3.09 0.40 13.52
C HIS A 139 2.67 -1.03 13.83
N LYS A 140 1.47 -1.39 13.40
CA LYS A 140 0.88 -2.71 13.61
C LYS A 140 0.38 -3.28 12.29
N ILE A 141 0.64 -4.56 12.07
CA ILE A 141 0.14 -5.32 10.93
C ILE A 141 -0.83 -6.35 11.50
N LYS A 142 -2.10 -6.20 11.10
CA LYS A 142 -3.19 -7.13 11.42
C LYS A 142 -3.84 -7.62 10.13
N VAL A 143 -4.60 -8.69 10.20
CA VAL A 143 -5.45 -9.13 9.08
C VAL A 143 -6.34 -7.98 8.60
N GLY A 144 -6.41 -7.80 7.29
CA GLY A 144 -7.13 -6.71 6.62
C GLY A 144 -6.34 -5.42 6.44
N THR A 145 -5.14 -5.30 7.00
CA THR A 145 -4.26 -4.13 6.79
C THR A 145 -3.67 -4.18 5.39
N ILE A 146 -3.55 -3.02 4.75
CA ILE A 146 -2.77 -2.88 3.51
C ILE A 146 -1.32 -2.61 3.89
N ILE A 147 -0.42 -3.44 3.39
CA ILE A 147 1.01 -3.30 3.59
C ILE A 147 1.72 -3.07 2.27
N ARG A 148 2.79 -2.27 2.31
CA ARG A 148 3.76 -2.13 1.23
C ARG A 148 4.94 -3.04 1.51
N PHE A 149 5.38 -3.82 0.53
CA PHE A 149 6.51 -4.75 0.65
C PHE A 149 7.33 -4.76 -0.63
N LEU A 150 8.58 -5.19 -0.52
CA LEU A 150 9.51 -5.35 -1.64
C LEU A 150 9.35 -6.73 -2.26
N VAL A 151 9.36 -6.84 -3.59
CA VAL A 151 9.36 -8.13 -4.28
C VAL A 151 10.76 -8.74 -4.27
N LYS A 152 10.89 -10.01 -3.87
CA LYS A 152 12.12 -10.79 -4.02
C LYS A 152 12.07 -11.68 -5.27
N SER A 153 10.96 -12.38 -5.46
CA SER A 153 10.75 -13.24 -6.61
C SER A 153 9.28 -13.36 -6.94
N PHE A 154 8.99 -13.77 -8.17
CA PHE A 154 7.66 -14.03 -8.67
C PHE A 154 7.63 -15.41 -9.34
N ASP A 155 6.67 -16.23 -8.94
CA ASP A 155 6.37 -17.51 -9.56
C ASP A 155 5.26 -17.30 -10.59
N GLU A 156 5.63 -17.51 -11.86
CA GLU A 156 4.78 -17.25 -13.03
C GLU A 156 3.66 -18.29 -13.20
N GLU A 157 3.84 -19.51 -12.68
CA GLU A 157 2.87 -20.60 -12.85
C GLU A 157 1.70 -20.45 -11.90
N ILE A 158 1.98 -20.15 -10.63
CA ILE A 158 0.97 -20.00 -9.57
C ILE A 158 0.66 -18.54 -9.24
N LEU A 159 1.29 -17.60 -9.94
CA LEU A 159 1.15 -16.15 -9.74
C LEU A 159 1.43 -15.72 -8.29
N HIS A 160 2.48 -16.33 -7.71
CA HIS A 160 2.81 -16.18 -6.30
C HIS A 160 4.06 -15.33 -6.10
N ILE A 161 4.02 -14.40 -5.17
CA ILE A 161 5.11 -13.44 -4.93
C ILE A 161 5.81 -13.79 -3.62
N SER A 162 7.13 -13.88 -3.64
CA SER A 162 7.95 -13.81 -2.42
C SER A 162 8.25 -12.34 -2.14
N GLY A 163 7.90 -11.88 -0.94
CA GLY A 163 8.05 -10.48 -0.54
C GLY A 163 8.95 -10.29 0.68
N SER A 164 9.41 -9.05 0.89
CA SER A 164 10.23 -8.65 2.02
C SER A 164 9.79 -7.33 2.64
N LEU A 165 9.87 -7.27 3.97
CA LEU A 165 9.66 -6.08 4.80
C LEU A 165 10.97 -5.51 5.34
N VAL A 166 12.13 -6.07 4.98
CA VAL A 166 13.45 -5.61 5.45
C VAL A 166 13.73 -4.13 5.13
N PRO A 167 13.38 -3.59 3.94
CA PRO A 167 13.64 -2.18 3.64
C PRO A 167 12.79 -1.23 4.51
N VAL A 168 13.36 -0.08 4.90
CA VAL A 168 12.77 0.88 5.86
C VAL A 168 11.40 1.45 5.42
N HIS A 169 11.16 1.54 4.11
CA HIS A 169 9.94 2.09 3.52
C HIS A 169 8.82 1.06 3.32
N THR A 170 8.90 -0.11 3.97
CA THR A 170 7.91 -1.18 3.92
C THR A 170 7.16 -1.34 5.25
N GLY A 171 5.99 -1.98 5.20
CA GLY A 171 5.09 -2.24 6.33
C GLY A 171 3.69 -1.65 6.11
N SER A 172 2.94 -1.42 7.19
CA SER A 172 1.59 -0.83 7.12
C SER A 172 1.58 0.55 6.45
N ILE A 173 0.80 0.68 5.37
CA ILE A 173 0.73 1.91 4.56
C ILE A 173 0.22 3.11 5.37
N HIS A 174 -0.79 2.88 6.22
CA HIS A 174 -1.39 3.92 7.06
C HIS A 174 -0.38 4.56 8.02
N TRP A 175 0.64 3.82 8.42
CA TRP A 175 1.71 4.33 9.26
C TRP A 175 2.80 5.04 8.43
N LEU A 176 3.15 4.50 7.26
CA LEU A 176 4.12 5.10 6.35
C LEU A 176 3.65 6.49 5.89
N ASP A 177 2.39 6.62 5.48
CA ASP A 177 1.83 7.90 5.01
C ASP A 177 1.85 8.98 6.11
N LYS A 178 1.47 8.62 7.34
CA LYS A 178 1.48 9.54 8.49
C LYS A 178 2.89 10.02 8.88
N ASN A 179 3.88 9.14 8.82
CA ASN A 179 5.25 9.52 9.17
C ASN A 179 5.95 10.32 8.08
N LEU A 180 5.56 10.16 6.82
CA LEU A 180 6.03 11.03 5.73
C LEU A 180 5.57 12.48 5.94
N GLU A 181 4.34 12.68 6.41
CA GLU A 181 3.81 14.02 6.73
C GLU A 181 4.54 14.67 7.92
N ASP A 182 4.78 13.93 9.02
CA ASP A 182 5.46 14.47 10.21
C ASP A 182 6.92 14.89 9.92
N CYS A 183 7.65 14.18 9.04
CA CYS A 183 9.01 14.56 8.63
C CYS A 183 9.06 15.89 7.84
N SER A 184 7.98 16.26 7.15
CA SER A 184 7.90 17.53 6.40
C SER A 184 7.72 18.75 7.31
N HIS A 185 7.14 18.56 8.49
CA HIS A 185 6.92 19.64 9.47
C HIS A 185 8.16 19.93 10.33
N THR A 186 9.02 18.95 10.57
CA THR A 186 10.22 19.11 11.41
C THR A 186 11.29 20.00 10.77
N ASN A 187 11.29 20.16 9.44
CA ASN A 187 12.23 21.04 8.73
C ASN A 187 11.83 22.52 8.71
N ARG A 188 10.63 22.89 9.18
CA ARG A 188 10.18 24.29 9.20
C ARG A 188 10.35 24.99 10.55
N SER A 189 10.62 24.25 11.63
CA SER A 189 10.66 24.80 12.99
C SER A 189 12.05 25.23 13.47
N THR A 190 13.12 24.96 12.73
CA THR A 190 14.50 25.31 13.13
C THR A 190 14.96 26.70 12.68
N LYS A 191 14.17 27.45 11.90
CA LYS A 191 14.57 28.80 11.41
C LYS A 191 14.05 29.98 12.24
N LYS A 192 13.28 29.76 13.32
CA LYS A 192 12.62 30.86 14.08
C LYS A 192 13.26 31.22 15.43
N ARG A 193 14.52 30.84 15.68
CA ARG A 193 15.17 31.04 17.00
C ARG A 193 16.54 31.71 16.97
N ARG A 194 16.93 32.42 15.90
CA ARG A 194 18.24 33.09 15.79
C ARG A 194 18.20 34.53 15.22
N GLU A 195 17.12 35.27 15.46
CA GLU A 195 17.05 36.70 15.15
C GLU A 195 16.43 37.46 16.32
N SER A 196 17.18 37.61 17.42
CA SER A 196 16.85 38.54 18.52
C SER A 196 18.08 38.82 19.38
N GLU A 197 19.25 38.99 18.78
CA GLU A 197 20.43 39.52 19.48
C GLU A 197 21.15 40.49 18.55
N GLY A 198 20.95 41.80 18.79
CA GLY A 198 21.64 42.84 18.04
C GLY A 198 21.10 44.24 18.25
N ARG A 199 21.77 44.98 19.14
CA ARG A 199 21.90 46.45 19.26
C ARG A 199 20.90 47.25 20.11
N GLY A 200 21.48 47.94 21.10
CA GLY A 200 20.91 49.11 21.78
C GLY A 200 21.52 49.35 23.16
N GLU A 201 22.74 49.89 23.21
CA GLU A 201 23.48 50.30 24.42
C GLU A 201 22.84 51.52 25.12
N MET A 202 22.84 51.57 26.46
CA MET A 202 23.56 52.55 27.31
C MET A 202 22.96 52.71 28.72
N GLU A 203 23.88 52.64 29.70
CA GLU A 203 23.96 53.32 31.02
C GLU A 203 22.86 53.03 32.07
N GLU A 204 23.13 52.27 33.14
CA GLU A 204 23.96 52.54 34.35
C GLU A 204 23.17 53.29 35.44
N HIS A 205 22.81 52.59 36.53
CA HIS A 205 23.01 52.96 37.94
C HIS A 205 22.06 52.20 38.90
N ASP A 206 22.67 51.24 39.60
CA ASP A 206 22.76 51.06 41.05
C ASP A 206 21.56 51.33 42.01
N LYS A 207 21.46 50.40 42.98
CA LYS A 207 20.91 50.48 44.37
C LYS A 207 19.51 49.97 44.74
N VAL A 208 19.60 48.88 45.52
CA VAL A 208 19.10 48.71 46.91
C VAL A 208 17.66 48.22 47.13
N MET A 209 17.62 47.18 47.98
CA MET A 209 16.47 46.55 48.66
C MET A 209 15.48 47.56 49.25
N VAL A 210 14.21 47.18 49.37
CA VAL A 210 13.47 47.11 50.64
C VAL A 210 12.04 46.62 50.40
N ASP A 211 11.65 45.78 51.36
CA ASP A 211 10.34 45.22 51.69
C ASP A 211 9.20 46.26 51.72
N GLY A 212 7.98 45.86 51.37
CA GLY A 212 6.84 46.80 51.40
C GLY A 212 5.58 46.28 50.73
N GLU A 213 4.72 45.68 51.53
CA GLU A 213 3.35 45.26 51.24
C GLU A 213 2.49 46.34 50.58
N THR A 214 1.69 45.99 49.57
CA THR A 214 0.23 46.17 49.55
C THR A 214 -0.34 45.81 48.17
N PHE A 215 -1.01 44.67 48.05
CA PHE A 215 -2.17 44.55 47.17
C PHE A 215 -3.26 43.78 47.90
N SER A 216 -4.28 44.52 48.30
CA SER A 216 -5.49 44.05 48.94
C SER A 216 -6.54 43.67 47.89
N LEU A 217 -7.33 42.66 48.28
CA LEU A 217 -8.71 42.33 47.88
C LEU A 217 -8.91 41.23 46.81
N ASN A 218 -9.16 40.02 47.35
CA ASN A 218 -10.38 39.20 47.20
C ASN A 218 -10.76 38.74 45.76
N ILE A 219 -11.06 37.47 45.49
CA ILE A 219 -11.96 36.55 46.19
C ILE A 219 -11.50 35.10 45.99
N ASP A 220 -11.41 34.38 47.10
CA ASP A 220 -11.42 32.93 47.23
C ASP A 220 -12.71 32.31 46.65
N HIS A 221 -12.59 31.19 45.94
CA HIS A 221 -12.93 29.90 46.55
C HIS A 221 -12.69 28.73 45.58
N GLN A 222 -11.74 27.89 45.99
CA GLN A 222 -11.68 26.46 45.71
C GLN A 222 -12.99 25.73 46.11
N ILE A 223 -12.99 24.39 45.92
CA ILE A 223 -13.77 23.35 46.64
C ILE A 223 -14.96 22.84 45.77
N LYS A 224 -15.21 21.54 45.51
CA LYS A 224 -14.76 20.24 46.05
C LYS A 224 -15.11 19.12 45.06
N LYS A 225 -14.36 18.00 45.13
CA LYS A 225 -14.80 16.66 44.74
C LYS A 225 -15.90 16.15 45.69
N SER A 226 -16.87 15.38 45.20
CA SER A 226 -17.60 14.41 46.02
C SER A 226 -18.14 13.21 45.23
N LYS A 227 -17.82 12.01 45.74
CA LYS A 227 -18.37 10.68 45.41
C LYS A 227 -19.79 10.47 46.01
N ARG A 228 -20.67 9.68 45.37
CA ARG A 228 -21.60 8.69 46.00
C ARG A 228 -22.34 7.85 44.92
N ARG A 229 -22.07 6.54 44.75
CA ARG A 229 -22.74 5.30 45.25
C ARG A 229 -24.19 4.98 44.74
N ARG A 230 -24.27 3.97 43.86
CA ARG A 230 -25.12 2.75 43.67
C ARG A 230 -26.50 2.49 44.37
N ARG A 231 -27.32 1.75 43.60
CA ARG A 231 -28.52 0.85 43.84
C ARG A 231 -29.90 1.53 43.78
N SER A 232 -31.00 0.97 43.25
CA SER A 232 -31.38 -0.35 42.68
C SER A 232 -32.80 -0.26 42.05
N GLU A 233 -33.15 -1.16 41.09
CA GLU A 233 -34.44 -1.84 40.74
C GLU A 233 -35.79 -1.05 40.82
N ASP A 234 -36.77 -1.13 39.90
CA ASP A 234 -37.47 -2.32 39.38
C ASP A 234 -38.45 -2.01 38.21
N SER A 235 -38.90 -3.09 37.53
CA SER A 235 -40.18 -3.29 36.80
C SER A 235 -40.47 -2.57 35.46
N CYS A 236 -40.40 -3.31 34.34
CA CYS A 236 -41.56 -3.93 33.67
C CYS A 236 -41.12 -4.88 32.54
#